data_AF-A0A839TS16-F1
#
_entry.id   AF-A0A839TS16-F1
#
_cell.length_a   1.000
_cell.length_b   1.000
_cell.length_c   1.000
_cell.angle_alpha   90.00
_cell.angle_beta   90.00
_cell.angle_gamma   90.00
#
_symmetry.space_group_name_H-M   'P 1'
#
loop_
_entity.id
_entity.type
_entity.pdbx_description
1 polymer ?
#
loop_
_entity_poly.entity_id
_entity_poly.type
_entity_poly.pdbx_seq_one_letter_code
_entity_poly.pdbx_strand_id
1 'polypeptide(L)'
;MKSKSSARLNRQTILLLAVNGLIVLSGALSGTFLNVYLWKSKQDYAMIGWFTVAQQLAVGLTFWLAGKWVKEYNKMNALRLGIGLTGLFYLLVLWVGEKAIYYIWPLGILLGIAIGLFWIAFNVVYFEVTDPENRDLFNGWVGLLGSITGIVGPWFSGLLISMLKGDRGYRIIFTASLIIYALGVVLSFFLKKRKKGGTYEWLEPVKQLKDKGSPWRLMAPGLAAQGIREGVFAFLINLLVFVATKQESKLGQFSLITSAVSLATYWLAGKWFKPAYRSVGMLVGALLLWVVMVPLIWKVNYFTLLLLGIGTAIFMPLYILPMVSSGFDLMGTSDENVEKRVELVVLRELSLMVGRLLGTLIFIIVLSFSKDQSTITVLMLVLGASPILSWICVRRLLKPGKSART
;
A
#
# COMPACT_ATOMS: atom_id res chain seq x y z
N MET A 1 27.69 -29.37 -10.40
CA MET A 1 26.25 -29.16 -10.65
C MET A 1 25.45 -29.76 -9.50
N LYS A 2 25.09 -28.97 -8.47
CA LYS A 2 24.14 -29.42 -7.43
C LYS A 2 22.72 -29.28 -7.99
N SER A 3 21.98 -30.37 -7.94
CA SER A 3 20.56 -30.49 -8.28
C SER A 3 19.76 -29.30 -7.75
N LYS A 4 19.04 -28.59 -8.64
CA LYS A 4 17.97 -27.65 -8.26
C LYS A 4 16.86 -28.48 -7.60
N SER A 5 16.94 -28.66 -6.28
CA SER A 5 15.80 -29.04 -5.46
C SER A 5 14.63 -28.13 -5.87
N SER A 6 13.52 -28.71 -6.34
CA SER A 6 12.33 -27.94 -6.64
C SER A 6 11.90 -27.27 -5.33
N ALA A 7 12.07 -25.94 -5.21
CA ALA A 7 11.59 -25.22 -4.04
C ALA A 7 10.09 -25.54 -3.86
N ARG A 8 9.72 -26.16 -2.74
CA ARG A 8 8.33 -26.49 -2.40
C ARG A 8 7.89 -25.63 -1.24
N LEU A 9 6.71 -25.02 -1.37
CA LEU A 9 6.10 -24.28 -0.25
C LEU A 9 5.68 -25.29 0.82
N ASN A 10 6.13 -25.08 2.06
CA ASN A 10 5.67 -25.90 3.18
C ASN A 10 4.21 -25.56 3.55
N ARG A 11 3.56 -26.43 4.33
CA ARG A 11 2.14 -26.24 4.74
C ARG A 11 1.88 -24.91 5.46
N GLN A 12 2.83 -24.40 6.25
CA GLN A 12 2.69 -23.13 6.96
C GLN A 12 2.83 -21.93 6.03
N THR A 13 3.71 -22.02 5.03
CA THR A 13 3.89 -21.04 3.97
C THR A 13 2.63 -20.96 3.10
N ILE A 14 2.04 -22.10 2.73
CA ILE A 14 0.75 -22.15 2.00
C ILE A 14 -0.38 -21.55 2.83
N LEU A 15 -0.43 -21.85 4.14
CA LEU A 15 -1.46 -21.29 5.02
C LEU A 15 -1.32 -19.77 5.15
N LEU A 16 -0.10 -19.26 5.32
CA LEU A 16 0.15 -17.81 5.36
C LEU A 16 -0.25 -17.12 4.06
N LEU A 17 0.07 -17.77 2.92
CA LEU A 17 -0.33 -17.29 1.59
C LEU A 17 -1.86 -17.25 1.44
N ALA A 18 -2.56 -18.29 1.90
CA ALA A 18 -4.03 -18.34 1.87
C ALA A 18 -4.66 -17.25 2.75
N VAL A 19 -4.15 -17.06 3.97
CA VAL A 19 -4.59 -15.97 4.85
C VAL A 19 -4.37 -14.62 4.16
N ASN A 20 -3.17 -14.35 3.65
CA ASN A 20 -2.89 -13.12 2.91
C ASN A 20 -3.82 -12.93 1.71
N GLY A 21 -4.05 -13.99 0.93
CA GLY A 21 -4.96 -13.96 -0.22
C GLY A 21 -6.38 -13.55 0.16
N LEU A 22 -6.92 -14.07 1.26
CA LEU A 22 -8.24 -13.68 1.78
C LEU A 22 -8.29 -12.22 2.23
N ILE A 23 -7.25 -11.75 2.92
CA ILE A 23 -7.17 -10.36 3.40
C ILE A 23 -7.09 -9.39 2.23
N VAL A 24 -6.26 -9.67 1.24
CA VAL A 24 -6.12 -8.81 0.05
C VAL A 24 -7.38 -8.88 -0.81
N LEU A 25 -8.00 -10.05 -0.97
CA LEU A 25 -9.29 -10.19 -1.67
C LEU A 25 -10.37 -9.34 -1.01
N SER A 26 -10.54 -9.50 0.31
CA SER A 26 -11.54 -8.74 1.07
C SER A 26 -11.29 -7.23 0.99
N GLY A 27 -10.02 -6.82 1.11
CA GLY A 27 -9.61 -5.44 0.95
C GLY A 27 -9.86 -4.89 -0.45
N ALA A 28 -9.66 -5.69 -1.51
CA ALA A 28 -9.93 -5.29 -2.88
C ALA A 28 -11.43 -5.17 -3.17
N LEU A 29 -12.25 -6.05 -2.58
CA LEU A 29 -13.71 -6.03 -2.72
C LEU A 29 -14.32 -4.78 -2.08
N SER A 30 -13.95 -4.47 -0.83
CA SER A 30 -14.58 -3.42 -0.02
C SER A 30 -13.80 -2.10 0.01
N GLY A 31 -12.48 -2.17 0.14
CA GLY A 31 -11.61 -1.00 0.28
C GLY A 31 -11.60 -0.08 -0.94
N THR A 32 -11.71 -0.65 -2.15
CA THR A 32 -11.80 0.12 -3.41
C THR A 32 -13.00 1.06 -3.43
N PHE A 33 -14.10 0.65 -2.80
CA PHE A 33 -15.37 1.36 -2.81
C PHE A 33 -15.66 2.12 -1.51
N LEU A 34 -14.82 1.97 -0.48
CA LEU A 34 -15.01 2.64 0.82
C LEU A 34 -15.03 4.17 0.70
N ASN A 35 -14.07 4.76 -0.02
CA ASN A 35 -14.03 6.21 -0.20
C ASN A 35 -15.20 6.73 -1.04
N VAL A 36 -15.68 5.92 -1.99
CA VAL A 36 -16.88 6.22 -2.79
C VAL A 36 -18.13 6.16 -1.91
N TYR A 37 -18.23 5.16 -1.03
CA TYR A 37 -19.32 5.03 -0.07
C TYR A 37 -19.43 6.26 0.82
N LEU A 38 -18.31 6.70 1.42
CA LEU A 38 -18.25 7.92 2.23
C LEU A 38 -18.61 9.19 1.42
N TRP A 39 -18.11 9.27 0.18
CA TRP A 39 -18.43 10.38 -0.74
C TRP A 39 -19.92 10.50 -1.06
N LYS A 40 -20.62 9.37 -1.21
CA LYS A 40 -22.07 9.36 -1.51
C LYS A 40 -22.86 9.97 -0.35
N SER A 41 -22.44 9.76 0.89
CA SER A 41 -23.08 10.38 2.06
C SER A 41 -22.74 11.86 2.22
N LYS A 42 -21.50 12.27 1.90
CA LYS A 42 -21.08 13.68 1.91
C LYS A 42 -20.06 13.94 0.81
N GLN A 43 -20.42 14.77 -0.17
CA GLN A 43 -19.58 15.13 -1.33
C GLN A 43 -18.51 16.16 -0.96
N ASP A 44 -17.63 15.79 -0.03
CA ASP A 44 -16.59 16.67 0.52
C ASP A 44 -15.22 15.99 0.47
N TYR A 45 -14.35 16.50 -0.40
CA TYR A 45 -13.00 15.97 -0.58
C TYR A 45 -12.15 16.11 0.69
N ALA A 46 -12.36 17.19 1.45
CA ALA A 46 -11.61 17.43 2.68
C ALA A 46 -11.99 16.40 3.76
N MET A 47 -13.26 15.97 3.81
CA MET A 47 -13.71 14.90 4.71
C MET A 47 -12.94 13.60 4.48
N ILE A 48 -12.79 13.19 3.20
CA ILE A 48 -12.03 12.00 2.84
C ILE A 48 -10.54 12.19 3.14
N GLY A 49 -10.00 13.39 2.89
CA GLY A 49 -8.66 13.77 3.33
C GLY A 49 -8.46 13.54 4.83
N TRP A 50 -9.33 14.08 5.68
CA TRP A 50 -9.24 13.91 7.13
C TRP A 50 -9.39 12.46 7.59
N PHE A 51 -10.28 11.69 6.96
CA PHE A 51 -10.37 10.23 7.17
C PHE A 51 -9.03 9.55 6.91
N THR A 52 -8.37 9.88 5.80
CA THR A 52 -7.06 9.31 5.46
C THR A 52 -5.93 9.81 6.39
N VAL A 53 -5.97 11.05 6.87
CA VAL A 53 -5.03 11.56 7.89
C VAL A 53 -5.14 10.73 9.17
N ALA A 54 -6.36 10.55 9.69
CA ALA A 54 -6.63 9.74 10.87
C ALA A 54 -6.12 8.30 10.70
N GLN A 55 -6.36 7.72 9.53
CA GLN A 55 -5.86 6.39 9.17
C GLN A 55 -4.32 6.33 9.15
N GLN A 56 -3.64 7.26 8.46
CA GLN A 56 -2.17 7.21 8.35
C GLN A 56 -1.46 7.46 9.68
N LEU A 57 -1.97 8.38 10.51
CA LEU A 57 -1.47 8.58 11.88
C LEU A 57 -1.56 7.28 12.69
N ALA A 58 -2.72 6.63 12.65
CA ALA A 58 -2.93 5.38 13.35
C ALA A 58 -2.05 4.24 12.82
N VAL A 59 -1.83 4.14 11.49
CA VAL A 59 -0.91 3.15 10.90
C VAL A 59 0.50 3.33 11.46
N GLY A 60 1.08 4.54 11.38
CA GLY A 60 2.47 4.73 11.81
C GLY A 60 2.66 4.62 13.32
N LEU A 61 1.71 5.12 14.12
CA LEU A 61 1.73 4.90 15.57
C LEU A 61 1.65 3.42 15.91
N THR A 62 0.81 2.67 15.20
CA THR A 62 0.69 1.22 15.39
C THR A 62 1.97 0.50 14.99
N PHE A 63 2.61 0.87 13.87
CA PHE A 63 3.90 0.29 13.50
C PHE A 63 4.96 0.54 14.58
N TRP A 64 5.03 1.77 15.10
CA TRP A 64 6.01 2.11 16.12
C TRP A 64 5.77 1.38 17.45
N LEU A 65 4.52 1.33 17.92
CA LEU A 65 4.16 0.68 19.20
C LEU A 65 4.12 -0.86 19.10
N ALA A 66 3.51 -1.39 18.04
CA ALA A 66 3.39 -2.83 17.84
C ALA A 66 4.70 -3.47 17.36
N GLY A 67 5.71 -2.70 16.96
CA GLY A 67 7.06 -3.19 16.65
C GLY A 67 7.67 -3.97 17.80
N LYS A 68 7.61 -3.42 19.02
CA LYS A 68 8.02 -4.15 20.24
C LYS A 68 7.19 -5.41 20.44
N TRP A 69 5.88 -5.30 20.30
CA TRP A 69 4.96 -6.42 20.52
C TRP A 69 5.25 -7.60 19.59
N VAL A 70 5.45 -7.32 18.30
CA VAL A 70 5.72 -8.32 17.26
C VAL A 70 7.13 -8.91 17.38
N LYS A 71 8.12 -8.12 17.81
CA LYS A 71 9.50 -8.61 17.98
C LYS A 71 9.63 -9.50 19.23
N GLU A 72 9.16 -9.03 20.38
CA GLU A 72 9.43 -9.66 21.68
C GLU A 72 8.36 -10.66 22.13
N TYR A 73 7.14 -10.58 21.60
CA TYR A 73 6.01 -11.40 22.04
C TYR A 73 5.37 -12.16 20.87
N ASN A 74 4.14 -12.65 21.08
CA ASN A 74 3.44 -13.46 20.10
C ASN A 74 2.86 -12.60 18.96
N LYS A 75 3.65 -12.41 17.91
CA LYS A 75 3.27 -11.75 16.65
C LYS A 75 1.99 -12.27 15.99
N MET A 76 1.61 -13.54 16.22
CA MET A 76 0.36 -14.08 15.67
C MET A 76 -0.88 -13.44 16.28
N ASN A 77 -0.79 -12.96 17.53
CA ASN A 77 -1.90 -12.24 18.17
C ASN A 77 -2.08 -10.86 17.53
N ALA A 78 -0.98 -10.16 17.21
CA ALA A 78 -1.04 -8.91 16.47
C ALA A 78 -1.64 -9.10 15.07
N LEU A 79 -1.21 -10.15 14.35
CA LEU A 79 -1.77 -10.51 13.03
C LEU A 79 -3.30 -10.72 13.11
N ARG A 80 -3.76 -11.56 14.05
CA ARG A 80 -5.18 -11.88 14.27
C ARG A 80 -5.98 -10.65 14.66
N LEU A 81 -5.44 -9.83 15.55
CA LEU A 81 -6.10 -8.60 16.00
C LEU A 81 -6.26 -7.62 14.84
N GLY A 82 -5.25 -7.46 13.98
CA GLY A 82 -5.36 -6.65 12.76
C GLY A 82 -6.49 -7.10 11.83
N ILE A 83 -6.61 -8.41 11.58
CA ILE A 83 -7.69 -8.97 10.78
C ILE A 83 -9.06 -8.74 11.44
N GLY A 84 -9.16 -9.04 12.74
CA GLY A 84 -10.40 -8.88 13.51
C GLY A 84 -10.88 -7.42 13.56
N LEU A 85 -9.97 -6.47 13.76
CA LEU A 85 -10.28 -5.03 13.75
C LEU A 85 -10.69 -4.54 12.35
N THR A 86 -10.16 -5.14 11.27
CA THR A 86 -10.60 -4.82 9.91
C THR A 86 -12.04 -5.28 9.69
N GLY A 87 -12.40 -6.48 10.19
CA GLY A 87 -13.79 -6.93 10.21
C GLY A 87 -14.70 -6.01 11.03
N LEU A 88 -14.27 -5.67 12.25
CA LEU A 88 -15.01 -4.73 13.12
C LEU A 88 -15.22 -3.37 12.44
N PHE A 89 -14.22 -2.85 11.73
CA PHE A 89 -14.36 -1.62 10.96
C PHE A 89 -15.52 -1.71 9.95
N TYR A 90 -15.55 -2.74 9.10
CA TYR A 90 -16.63 -2.87 8.12
C TYR A 90 -18.00 -3.13 8.76
N LEU A 91 -18.03 -3.87 9.87
CA LEU A 91 -19.25 -4.04 10.66
C LEU A 91 -19.77 -2.68 11.16
N LEU A 92 -18.91 -1.84 11.71
CA LEU A 92 -19.28 -0.51 12.20
C LEU A 92 -19.72 0.42 11.07
N VAL A 93 -19.03 0.40 9.92
CA VAL A 93 -19.44 1.17 8.74
C VAL A 93 -20.85 0.76 8.29
N LEU A 94 -21.14 -0.55 8.27
CA LEU A 94 -22.46 -1.06 7.92
C LEU A 94 -23.54 -0.71 8.94
N TRP A 95 -23.21 -0.77 10.23
CA TRP A 95 -24.14 -0.51 11.32
C TRP A 95 -24.49 0.97 11.43
N VAL A 96 -23.49 1.85 11.31
CA VAL A 96 -23.66 3.31 11.39
C VAL A 96 -24.29 3.85 10.10
N GLY A 97 -24.01 3.24 8.94
CA GLY A 97 -24.58 3.62 7.66
C GLY A 97 -24.22 5.06 7.26
N GLU A 98 -25.20 5.85 6.85
CA GLU A 98 -25.01 7.24 6.41
C GLU A 98 -24.41 8.16 7.47
N LYS A 99 -24.58 7.83 8.76
CA LYS A 99 -24.00 8.58 9.87
C LYS A 99 -22.48 8.39 9.97
N ALA A 100 -21.86 7.51 9.18
CA ALA A 100 -20.42 7.24 9.21
C ALA A 100 -19.58 8.50 8.96
N ILE A 101 -20.14 9.48 8.24
CA ILE A 101 -19.50 10.79 7.99
C ILE A 101 -19.19 11.57 9.28
N TYR A 102 -19.94 11.35 10.36
CA TYR A 102 -19.69 11.99 11.65
C TYR A 102 -18.60 11.28 12.47
N TYR A 103 -18.23 10.06 12.07
CA TYR A 103 -17.29 9.19 12.77
C TYR A 103 -16.00 8.96 11.95
N ILE A 104 -15.67 9.82 10.99
CA ILE A 104 -14.50 9.65 10.14
C ILE A 104 -13.18 9.51 10.91
N TRP A 105 -13.02 10.23 12.03
CA TRP A 105 -11.83 10.15 12.88
C TRP A 105 -11.71 8.81 13.58
N PRO A 106 -12.69 8.36 14.40
CA PRO A 106 -12.61 7.04 15.04
C PRO A 106 -12.59 5.89 14.02
N LEU A 107 -13.32 5.98 12.91
CA LEU A 107 -13.29 4.98 11.85
C LEU A 107 -11.93 4.91 11.15
N GLY A 108 -11.34 6.07 10.84
CA GLY A 108 -10.00 6.16 10.24
C GLY A 108 -8.95 5.59 11.18
N ILE A 109 -8.98 5.96 12.47
CA ILE A 109 -8.07 5.42 13.49
C ILE A 109 -8.21 3.90 13.61
N LEU A 110 -9.44 3.38 13.71
CA LEU A 110 -9.69 1.95 13.79
C LEU A 110 -9.12 1.20 12.59
N LEU A 111 -9.39 1.69 11.38
CA LEU A 111 -8.86 1.10 10.16
C LEU A 111 -7.32 1.17 10.11
N GLY A 112 -6.74 2.29 10.55
CA GLY A 112 -5.30 2.46 10.59
C GLY A 112 -4.60 1.53 11.58
N ILE A 113 -5.18 1.32 12.77
CA ILE A 113 -4.70 0.32 13.73
C ILE A 113 -4.80 -1.08 13.14
N ALA A 114 -5.92 -1.41 12.50
CA ALA A 114 -6.14 -2.72 11.89
C ALA A 114 -5.09 -3.04 10.82
N ILE A 115 -4.87 -2.10 9.89
CA ILE A 115 -3.85 -2.17 8.84
C ILE A 115 -2.45 -2.25 9.45
N GLY A 116 -2.15 -1.39 10.42
CA GLY A 116 -0.85 -1.34 11.09
C GLY A 116 -0.47 -2.67 11.73
N LEU A 117 -1.37 -3.24 12.54
CA LEU A 117 -1.17 -4.52 13.22
C LEU A 117 -1.00 -5.68 12.24
N PHE A 118 -1.82 -5.72 11.18
CA PHE A 118 -1.72 -6.77 10.17
C PHE A 118 -0.37 -6.71 9.45
N TRP A 119 0.02 -5.55 8.91
CA TRP A 119 1.21 -5.46 8.07
C TRP A 119 2.51 -5.61 8.84
N ILE A 120 2.62 -5.06 10.06
CA ILE A 120 3.84 -5.25 10.85
C ILE A 120 4.01 -6.71 11.27
N ALA A 121 2.94 -7.38 11.69
CA ALA A 121 2.99 -8.80 11.99
C ALA A 121 3.26 -9.65 10.74
N PHE A 122 2.61 -9.36 9.63
CA PHE A 122 2.79 -10.07 8.36
C PHE A 122 4.24 -9.96 7.87
N ASN A 123 4.82 -8.76 7.86
CA ASN A 123 6.20 -8.55 7.41
C ASN A 123 7.19 -9.37 8.25
N VAL A 124 7.02 -9.41 9.58
CA VAL A 124 7.91 -10.21 10.45
C VAL A 124 7.69 -11.71 10.25
N VAL A 125 6.44 -12.16 10.20
CA VAL A 125 6.12 -13.58 9.97
C VAL A 125 6.61 -14.05 8.60
N TYR A 126 6.52 -13.20 7.58
CA TYR A 126 7.03 -13.48 6.25
C TYR A 126 8.53 -13.81 6.27
N PHE A 127 9.35 -13.02 6.97
CA PHE A 127 10.79 -13.29 7.06
C PHE A 127 11.13 -14.58 7.82
N GLU A 128 10.27 -15.01 8.74
CA GLU A 128 10.50 -16.23 9.55
C GLU A 128 9.96 -17.51 8.91
N VAL A 129 8.98 -17.39 8.01
CA VAL A 129 8.35 -18.52 7.33
C VAL A 129 8.97 -18.76 5.96
N THR A 130 9.70 -17.77 5.42
CA THR A 130 10.41 -17.88 4.14
C THR A 130 11.92 -18.03 4.34
N ASP A 131 12.45 -19.08 3.74
CA ASP A 131 13.89 -19.34 3.60
C ASP A 131 14.38 -18.68 2.30
N PRO A 132 15.69 -18.39 2.15
CA PRO A 132 16.23 -17.83 0.91
C PRO A 132 15.84 -18.62 -0.35
N GLU A 133 15.71 -19.95 -0.23
CA GLU A 133 15.37 -20.84 -1.34
C GLU A 133 13.88 -20.84 -1.74
N ASN A 134 12.96 -20.52 -0.82
CA ASN A 134 11.52 -20.54 -1.07
C ASN A 134 10.88 -19.14 -1.13
N ARG A 135 11.62 -18.10 -0.73
CA ARG A 135 11.16 -16.70 -0.70
C ARG A 135 10.74 -16.20 -2.08
N ASP A 136 11.49 -16.53 -3.11
CA ASP A 136 11.17 -16.13 -4.48
C ASP A 136 9.87 -16.77 -4.97
N LEU A 137 9.67 -18.05 -4.66
CA LEU A 137 8.44 -18.77 -5.00
C LEU A 137 7.24 -18.19 -4.23
N PHE A 138 7.39 -17.93 -2.93
CA PHE A 138 6.34 -17.31 -2.12
C PHE A 138 5.98 -15.92 -2.64
N ASN A 139 6.97 -15.09 -2.94
CA ASN A 139 6.77 -13.76 -3.52
C ASN A 139 6.04 -13.83 -4.86
N GLY A 140 6.39 -14.80 -5.71
CA GLY A 140 5.68 -15.05 -6.97
C GLY A 140 4.19 -15.33 -6.75
N TRP A 141 3.86 -16.18 -5.78
CA TRP A 141 2.46 -16.47 -5.42
C TRP A 141 1.73 -15.31 -4.76
N VAL A 142 2.38 -14.56 -3.86
CA VAL A 142 1.80 -13.34 -3.26
C VAL A 142 1.49 -12.32 -4.34
N GLY A 143 2.41 -12.10 -5.28
CA GLY A 143 2.21 -11.20 -6.42
C GLY A 143 1.07 -11.66 -7.33
N LEU A 144 0.99 -12.96 -7.61
CA LEU A 144 -0.10 -13.53 -8.42
C LEU A 144 -1.46 -13.37 -7.74
N LEU A 145 -1.58 -13.73 -6.46
CA LEU A 145 -2.82 -13.55 -5.69
C LEU A 145 -3.20 -12.07 -5.59
N GLY A 146 -2.23 -11.20 -5.31
CA GLY A 146 -2.46 -9.75 -5.27
C GLY A 146 -2.96 -9.20 -6.60
N SER A 147 -2.44 -9.71 -7.72
CA SER A 147 -2.85 -9.30 -9.06
C SER A 147 -4.26 -9.79 -9.40
N ILE A 148 -4.56 -11.08 -9.15
CA ILE A 148 -5.89 -11.65 -9.39
C ILE A 148 -6.94 -10.93 -8.53
N THR A 149 -6.66 -10.75 -7.25
CA THR A 149 -7.60 -10.08 -6.34
C THR A 149 -7.78 -8.60 -6.69
N GLY A 150 -6.72 -7.90 -7.10
CA GLY A 150 -6.78 -6.52 -7.57
C GLY A 150 -7.55 -6.34 -8.89
N ILE A 151 -7.56 -7.36 -9.77
CA ILE A 151 -8.33 -7.35 -11.01
C ILE A 151 -9.80 -7.72 -10.74
N VAL A 152 -10.01 -8.88 -10.11
CA VAL A 152 -11.34 -9.49 -9.94
C VAL A 152 -12.15 -8.76 -8.88
N GLY A 153 -11.54 -8.36 -7.76
CA GLY A 153 -12.23 -7.76 -6.63
C GLY A 153 -12.98 -6.48 -7.00
N PRO A 154 -12.31 -5.42 -7.45
CA PRO A 154 -12.95 -4.16 -7.81
C PRO A 154 -13.94 -4.30 -8.98
N TRP A 155 -13.65 -5.15 -9.97
CA TRP A 155 -14.54 -5.37 -11.10
C TRP A 155 -15.84 -6.04 -10.68
N PHE A 156 -15.75 -7.16 -9.94
CA PHE A 156 -16.90 -7.88 -9.44
C PHE A 156 -17.73 -7.02 -8.48
N SER A 157 -17.07 -6.34 -7.53
CA SER A 157 -17.75 -5.40 -6.63
C SER A 157 -18.44 -4.28 -7.38
N GLY A 158 -17.79 -3.66 -8.37
CA GLY A 158 -18.37 -2.59 -9.17
C GLY A 158 -19.61 -3.03 -9.94
N LEU A 159 -19.57 -4.22 -10.55
CA LEU A 159 -20.72 -4.80 -11.24
C LEU A 159 -21.88 -5.07 -10.27
N LEU A 160 -21.60 -5.74 -9.15
CA LEU A 160 -22.62 -6.11 -8.16
C LEU A 160 -23.26 -4.87 -7.52
N ILE A 161 -22.46 -3.83 -7.22
CA ILE A 161 -22.96 -2.57 -6.67
C ILE A 161 -23.88 -1.87 -7.66
N SER A 162 -23.50 -1.80 -8.93
CA SER A 162 -24.33 -1.18 -9.97
C SER A 162 -25.63 -1.96 -10.23
N MET A 163 -25.60 -3.30 -10.23
CA MET A 163 -26.79 -4.13 -10.45
C MET A 163 -27.81 -4.01 -9.31
N LEU A 164 -27.35 -3.83 -8.07
CA LEU A 164 -28.20 -3.86 -6.88
C LEU A 164 -28.56 -2.46 -6.34
N LYS A 165 -28.68 -1.46 -7.22
CA LYS A 165 -29.08 -0.09 -6.88
C LYS A 165 -28.22 0.55 -5.78
N GLY A 166 -26.90 0.38 -5.85
CA GLY A 166 -25.96 1.07 -4.96
C GLY A 166 -25.98 0.50 -3.54
N ASP A 167 -26.88 0.97 -2.68
CA ASP A 167 -26.81 0.78 -1.22
C ASP A 167 -26.93 -0.69 -0.81
N ARG A 168 -27.84 -1.44 -1.44
CA ARG A 168 -27.93 -2.89 -1.22
C ARG A 168 -26.66 -3.60 -1.71
N GLY A 169 -26.07 -3.11 -2.80
CA GLY A 169 -24.78 -3.56 -3.32
C GLY A 169 -23.64 -3.36 -2.31
N TYR A 170 -23.47 -2.16 -1.76
CA TYR A 170 -22.46 -1.87 -0.74
C TYR A 170 -22.64 -2.76 0.49
N ARG A 171 -23.89 -2.92 0.96
CA ARG A 171 -24.19 -3.81 2.10
C ARG A 171 -23.73 -5.24 1.83
N ILE A 172 -24.01 -5.79 0.65
CA ILE A 172 -23.62 -7.15 0.28
C ILE A 172 -22.10 -7.28 0.17
N ILE A 173 -21.41 -6.37 -0.51
CA ILE A 173 -19.96 -6.43 -0.67
C ILE A 173 -19.23 -6.29 0.67
N PHE A 174 -19.66 -5.37 1.54
CA PHE A 174 -19.05 -5.21 2.86
C PHE A 174 -19.36 -6.41 3.76
N THR A 175 -20.57 -7.00 3.67
CA THR A 175 -20.90 -8.23 4.42
C THR A 175 -20.08 -9.43 3.92
N ALA A 176 -19.92 -9.58 2.61
CA ALA A 176 -19.07 -10.62 2.02
C ALA A 176 -17.61 -10.44 2.47
N SER A 177 -17.11 -9.20 2.48
CA SER A 177 -15.78 -8.87 2.97
C SER A 177 -15.62 -9.20 4.46
N LEU A 178 -16.62 -8.90 5.28
CA LEU A 178 -16.66 -9.27 6.70
C LEU A 178 -16.56 -10.79 6.90
N ILE A 179 -17.32 -11.57 6.12
CA ILE A 179 -17.26 -13.05 6.17
C ILE A 179 -15.86 -13.54 5.78
N ILE A 180 -15.28 -13.00 4.71
CA ILE A 180 -13.91 -13.36 4.28
C ILE A 180 -12.88 -13.00 5.36
N TYR A 181 -13.01 -11.85 6.03
CA TYR A 181 -12.15 -11.49 7.16
C TYR A 181 -12.31 -12.46 8.32
N ALA A 182 -13.54 -12.84 8.69
CA ALA A 182 -13.79 -13.83 9.73
C ALA A 182 -13.16 -15.19 9.41
N LEU A 183 -13.28 -15.65 8.15
CA LEU A 183 -12.59 -16.85 7.68
C LEU A 183 -11.07 -16.70 7.76
N GLY A 184 -10.53 -15.53 7.43
CA GLY A 184 -9.11 -15.21 7.59
C GLY A 184 -8.63 -15.31 9.04
N VAL A 185 -9.43 -14.82 10.01
CA VAL A 185 -9.15 -14.97 11.44
C VAL A 185 -9.12 -16.45 11.82
N VAL A 186 -10.16 -17.22 11.45
CA VAL A 186 -10.25 -18.66 11.75
C VAL A 186 -9.04 -19.40 11.18
N LEU A 187 -8.69 -19.17 9.91
CA LEU A 187 -7.54 -19.81 9.27
C LEU A 187 -6.21 -19.42 9.92
N SER A 188 -6.08 -18.18 10.39
CA SER A 188 -4.87 -17.72 11.06
C SER A 188 -4.63 -18.39 12.42
N PHE A 189 -5.64 -19.04 13.04
CA PHE A 189 -5.44 -19.84 14.25
C PHE A 189 -4.60 -21.11 14.00
N PHE A 190 -4.60 -21.63 12.78
CA PHE A 190 -3.81 -22.79 12.38
C PHE A 190 -2.34 -22.45 12.07
N LEU A 191 -1.97 -21.15 12.08
CA LEU A 191 -0.58 -20.72 12.01
C LEU A 191 0.11 -21.01 13.34
N LYS A 192 1.24 -21.74 13.28
CA LYS A 192 2.02 -22.11 14.46
C LYS A 192 2.61 -20.86 15.11
N LYS A 193 2.62 -20.85 16.45
CA LYS A 193 3.39 -19.87 17.23
C LYS A 193 4.87 -19.99 16.84
N ARG A 194 5.53 -18.85 16.65
CA ARG A 194 6.96 -18.77 16.27
C ARG A 194 7.78 -18.26 17.45
N LYS A 195 9.10 -18.55 17.41
CA LYS A 195 10.03 -18.11 18.45
C LYS A 195 10.00 -16.58 18.56
N LYS A 196 10.20 -16.08 19.78
CA LYS A 196 10.38 -14.66 20.05
C LYS A 196 11.67 -14.18 19.37
N GLY A 197 11.66 -12.97 18.83
CA GLY A 197 12.87 -12.32 18.35
C GLY A 197 13.72 -11.78 19.51
N GLY A 198 14.78 -11.06 19.18
CA GLY A 198 15.58 -10.30 20.15
C GLY A 198 14.83 -9.11 20.75
N THR A 199 15.54 -8.28 21.51
CA THR A 199 15.01 -7.05 22.12
C THR A 199 14.71 -5.98 21.08
N TYR A 200 13.67 -5.19 21.30
CA TYR A 200 13.27 -4.10 20.40
C TYR A 200 13.99 -2.79 20.76
N GLU A 201 14.67 -2.21 19.78
CA GLU A 201 15.37 -0.94 19.92
C GLU A 201 14.53 0.25 19.46
N TRP A 202 13.80 0.86 20.39
CA TRP A 202 12.91 2.01 20.14
C TRP A 202 13.55 3.18 19.40
N LEU A 203 14.83 3.45 19.68
CA LEU A 203 15.56 4.60 19.14
C LEU A 203 16.35 4.26 17.87
N GLU A 204 16.34 3.01 17.41
CA GLU A 204 17.08 2.61 16.22
C GLU A 204 16.71 3.41 14.97
N PRO A 205 15.42 3.68 14.66
CA PRO A 205 15.05 4.57 13.57
C PRO A 205 15.71 5.96 13.66
N VAL A 206 15.80 6.51 14.88
CA VAL A 206 16.39 7.83 15.12
C VAL A 206 17.91 7.78 15.01
N LYS A 207 18.56 6.72 15.50
CA LYS A 207 20.00 6.48 15.37
C LYS A 207 20.41 6.46 13.89
N GLN A 208 19.71 5.68 13.08
CA GLN A 208 19.94 5.56 11.63
C GLN A 208 19.80 6.90 10.90
N LEU A 209 18.88 7.77 11.33
CA LEU A 209 18.71 9.09 10.73
C LEU A 209 19.75 10.13 11.19
N LYS A 210 20.32 9.96 12.39
CA LYS A 210 21.35 10.86 12.93
C LYS A 210 22.75 10.50 12.43
N ASP A 211 23.03 9.22 12.23
CA ASP A 211 24.35 8.77 11.78
C ASP A 211 24.66 9.25 10.37
N LYS A 212 25.77 10.00 10.21
CA LYS A 212 26.24 10.54 8.93
C LYS A 212 26.63 9.45 7.94
N GLY A 213 27.05 8.27 8.41
CA GLY A 213 27.41 7.13 7.57
C GLY A 213 26.20 6.34 7.07
N SER A 214 25.04 6.47 7.71
CA SER A 214 23.90 5.60 7.42
C SER A 214 23.25 5.91 6.06
N PRO A 215 23.05 4.89 5.21
CA PRO A 215 22.33 5.04 3.94
C PRO A 215 20.85 5.42 4.14
N TRP A 216 20.29 5.21 5.34
CA TRP A 216 18.93 5.60 5.68
C TRP A 216 18.70 7.11 5.64
N ARG A 217 19.74 7.92 5.78
CA ARG A 217 19.66 9.39 5.58
C ARG A 217 19.31 9.80 4.16
N LEU A 218 19.57 8.94 3.19
CA LEU A 218 19.16 9.13 1.79
C LEU A 218 17.86 8.40 1.50
N MET A 219 17.67 7.21 2.07
CA MET A 219 16.48 6.38 1.82
C MET A 219 15.21 6.97 2.44
N ALA A 220 15.27 7.44 3.69
CA ALA A 220 14.11 7.97 4.41
C ALA A 220 13.46 9.20 3.74
N PRO A 221 14.20 10.26 3.36
CA PRO A 221 13.59 11.37 2.62
C PRO A 221 13.08 10.95 1.23
N GLY A 222 13.71 9.95 0.59
CA GLY A 222 13.18 9.35 -0.64
C GLY A 222 11.83 8.67 -0.43
N LEU A 223 11.69 7.90 0.65
CA LEU A 223 10.43 7.27 1.05
C LEU A 223 9.37 8.31 1.42
N ALA A 224 9.75 9.37 2.12
CA ALA A 224 8.83 10.48 2.39
C ALA A 224 8.36 11.14 1.09
N ALA A 225 9.26 11.41 0.14
CA ALA A 225 8.90 11.93 -1.16
C ALA A 225 7.97 10.98 -1.95
N GLN A 226 8.21 9.67 -1.89
CA GLN A 226 7.26 8.68 -2.43
C GLN A 226 5.88 8.80 -1.77
N GLY A 227 5.85 8.89 -0.44
CA GLY A 227 4.64 8.97 0.35
C GLY A 227 3.75 10.17 0.00
N ILE A 228 4.32 11.31 -0.37
CA ILE A 228 3.57 12.52 -0.75
C ILE A 228 2.53 12.23 -1.83
N ARG A 229 2.94 11.56 -2.92
CA ARG A 229 2.02 11.15 -3.98
C ARG A 229 1.03 10.12 -3.45
N GLU A 230 1.50 9.10 -2.74
CA GLU A 230 0.64 8.01 -2.25
C GLU A 230 -0.49 8.50 -1.35
N GLY A 231 -0.22 9.50 -0.50
CA GLY A 231 -1.20 10.03 0.47
C GLY A 231 -2.48 10.56 -0.18
N VAL A 232 -2.35 11.14 -1.37
CA VAL A 232 -3.48 11.72 -2.11
C VAL A 232 -3.99 10.79 -3.21
N PHE A 233 -3.08 10.20 -3.99
CA PHE A 233 -3.45 9.40 -5.15
C PHE A 233 -4.16 8.09 -4.78
N ALA A 234 -3.90 7.54 -3.58
CA ALA A 234 -4.53 6.30 -3.13
C ALA A 234 -6.07 6.40 -3.04
N PHE A 235 -6.62 7.58 -2.74
CA PHE A 235 -8.07 7.79 -2.71
C PHE A 235 -8.58 8.64 -3.87
N LEU A 236 -7.84 9.69 -4.27
CA LEU A 236 -8.34 10.71 -5.18
C LEU A 236 -8.59 10.16 -6.59
N ILE A 237 -7.74 9.29 -7.12
CA ILE A 237 -7.91 8.75 -8.48
C ILE A 237 -9.21 7.95 -8.59
N ASN A 238 -9.41 6.99 -7.68
CA ASN A 238 -10.61 6.16 -7.64
C ASN A 238 -11.86 7.02 -7.44
N LEU A 239 -11.77 8.03 -6.58
CA LEU A 239 -12.86 8.96 -6.34
C LEU A 239 -13.18 9.80 -7.57
N LEU A 240 -12.19 10.34 -8.27
CA LEU A 240 -12.39 11.13 -9.49
C LEU A 240 -13.00 10.28 -10.61
N VAL A 241 -12.62 9.01 -10.75
CA VAL A 241 -13.24 8.10 -11.70
C VAL A 241 -14.73 7.95 -11.40
N PHE A 242 -15.10 7.77 -10.14
CA PHE A 242 -16.50 7.74 -9.74
C PHE A 242 -17.20 9.09 -9.94
N VAL A 243 -16.58 10.21 -9.56
CA VAL A 243 -17.16 11.55 -9.71
C VAL A 243 -17.43 11.90 -11.17
N ALA A 244 -16.53 11.52 -12.08
CA ALA A 244 -16.64 11.78 -13.52
C ALA A 244 -17.65 10.88 -14.23
N THR A 245 -17.92 9.67 -13.71
CA THR A 245 -18.80 8.68 -14.37
C THR A 245 -20.14 8.51 -13.70
N LYS A 246 -20.22 8.80 -12.39
CA LYS A 246 -21.34 8.48 -11.49
C LYS A 246 -21.74 6.99 -11.53
N GLN A 247 -20.81 6.11 -11.90
CA GLN A 247 -21.07 4.67 -12.07
C GLN A 247 -19.99 3.85 -11.37
N GLU A 248 -20.39 3.01 -10.40
CA GLU A 248 -19.49 2.09 -9.71
C GLU A 248 -18.88 1.04 -10.65
N SER A 249 -19.63 0.59 -11.66
CA SER A 249 -19.14 -0.32 -12.70
C SER A 249 -17.98 0.26 -13.50
N LYS A 250 -17.97 1.58 -13.77
CA LYS A 250 -16.87 2.25 -14.47
C LYS A 250 -15.60 2.32 -13.63
N LEU A 251 -15.73 2.49 -12.32
CA LEU A 251 -14.61 2.38 -11.39
C LEU A 251 -14.06 0.94 -11.33
N GLY A 252 -14.96 -0.06 -11.33
CA GLY A 252 -14.57 -1.47 -11.43
C GLY A 252 -13.83 -1.78 -12.74
N GLN A 253 -14.33 -1.30 -13.89
CA GLN A 253 -13.68 -1.42 -15.20
C GLN A 253 -12.31 -0.72 -15.23
N PHE A 254 -12.23 0.48 -14.67
CA PHE A 254 -10.97 1.22 -14.54
C PHE A 254 -9.93 0.40 -13.76
N SER A 255 -10.32 -0.16 -12.62
CA SER A 255 -9.45 -1.00 -11.80
C SER A 255 -9.03 -2.27 -12.54
N LEU A 256 -9.96 -2.94 -13.23
CA LEU A 256 -9.65 -4.12 -14.06
C LEU A 256 -8.58 -3.83 -15.11
N ILE A 257 -8.78 -2.77 -15.91
CA ILE A 257 -7.88 -2.42 -17.01
C ILE A 257 -6.50 -2.06 -16.47
N THR A 258 -6.46 -1.19 -15.45
CA THR A 258 -5.19 -0.72 -14.87
C THR A 258 -4.44 -1.83 -14.15
N SER A 259 -5.13 -2.72 -13.42
CA SER A 259 -4.50 -3.87 -12.78
C SER A 259 -4.02 -4.92 -13.78
N ALA A 260 -4.74 -5.17 -14.88
CA ALA A 260 -4.29 -6.08 -15.94
C ALA A 260 -3.03 -5.55 -16.66
N VAL A 261 -3.01 -4.26 -17.00
CA VAL A 261 -1.83 -3.61 -17.58
C VAL A 261 -0.66 -3.65 -16.59
N SER A 262 -0.91 -3.35 -15.31
CA SER A 262 0.10 -3.39 -14.25
C SER A 262 0.70 -4.79 -14.09
N LEU A 263 -0.13 -5.84 -14.10
CA LEU A 263 0.34 -7.23 -14.03
C LEU A 263 1.29 -7.55 -15.19
N ALA A 264 0.92 -7.19 -16.42
CA ALA A 264 1.77 -7.39 -17.58
C ALA A 264 3.09 -6.62 -17.48
N THR A 265 3.04 -5.34 -17.10
CA THR A 265 4.23 -4.47 -17.04
C THR A 265 5.18 -4.85 -15.90
N TYR A 266 4.66 -5.24 -14.73
CA TYR A 266 5.47 -5.80 -13.65
C TYR A 266 6.13 -7.13 -14.04
N TRP A 267 5.44 -7.98 -14.79
CA TRP A 267 6.02 -9.22 -15.32
C TRP A 267 7.17 -8.94 -16.30
N LEU A 268 6.97 -8.02 -17.26
CA LEU A 268 8.00 -7.60 -18.21
C LEU A 268 9.20 -6.95 -17.49
N ALA A 269 8.93 -6.08 -16.52
CA ALA A 269 9.97 -5.45 -15.71
C ALA A 269 10.75 -6.49 -14.90
N GLY A 270 10.09 -7.45 -14.26
CA GLY A 270 10.76 -8.54 -13.55
C GLY A 270 11.66 -9.38 -14.45
N LYS A 271 11.30 -9.58 -15.72
CA LYS A 271 12.07 -10.36 -16.70
C LYS A 271 13.27 -9.61 -17.28
N TRP A 272 13.14 -8.29 -17.52
CA TRP A 272 14.11 -7.53 -18.32
C TRP A 272 14.82 -6.40 -17.58
N PHE A 273 14.31 -5.95 -16.44
CA PHE A 273 14.84 -4.78 -15.74
C PHE A 273 16.06 -5.15 -14.90
N LYS A 274 17.26 -4.87 -15.44
CA LYS A 274 18.54 -5.24 -14.81
C LYS A 274 18.95 -4.22 -13.72
N PRO A 275 19.70 -4.65 -12.68
CA PRO A 275 20.22 -3.76 -11.63
C PRO A 275 20.99 -2.54 -12.15
N ALA A 276 21.75 -2.70 -13.25
CA ALA A 276 22.52 -1.63 -13.87
C ALA A 276 21.66 -0.42 -14.32
N TYR A 277 20.38 -0.65 -14.64
CA TYR A 277 19.47 0.39 -15.09
C TYR A 277 18.57 0.94 -13.97
N ARG A 278 18.76 0.54 -12.71
CA ARG A 278 17.87 0.94 -11.59
C ARG A 278 17.74 2.47 -11.45
N SER A 279 18.86 3.20 -11.46
CA SER A 279 18.84 4.65 -11.28
C SER A 279 18.21 5.38 -12.47
N VAL A 280 18.60 5.03 -13.71
CA VAL A 280 18.06 5.68 -14.93
C VAL A 280 16.60 5.31 -15.14
N GLY A 281 16.25 4.03 -14.96
CA GLY A 281 14.89 3.53 -15.05
C GLY A 281 13.95 4.21 -14.05
N MET A 282 14.41 4.41 -12.80
CA MET A 282 13.63 5.15 -11.80
C MET A 282 13.35 6.59 -12.22
N LEU A 283 14.34 7.30 -12.79
CA LEU A 283 14.15 8.68 -13.28
C LEU A 283 13.15 8.73 -14.44
N VAL A 284 13.35 7.87 -15.45
CA VAL A 284 12.46 7.80 -16.62
C VAL A 284 11.04 7.44 -16.19
N GLY A 285 10.89 6.46 -15.29
CA GLY A 285 9.61 6.11 -14.68
C GLY A 285 8.97 7.31 -13.96
N ALA A 286 9.72 8.01 -13.12
CA ALA A 286 9.23 9.19 -12.39
C ALA A 286 8.77 10.33 -13.33
N LEU A 287 9.53 10.61 -14.39
CA LEU A 287 9.17 11.63 -15.38
C LEU A 287 7.92 11.23 -16.18
N LEU A 288 7.84 9.99 -16.65
CA LEU A 288 6.69 9.50 -17.41
C LEU A 288 5.43 9.42 -16.55
N LEU A 289 5.54 9.05 -15.27
CA LEU A 289 4.44 9.12 -14.30
C LEU A 289 3.88 10.52 -14.11
N TRP A 290 4.72 11.55 -14.27
CA TRP A 290 4.31 12.94 -14.22
C TRP A 290 3.69 13.40 -15.56
N VAL A 291 4.34 13.08 -16.69
CA VAL A 291 3.85 13.41 -18.05
C VAL A 291 2.46 12.82 -18.33
N VAL A 292 2.20 11.60 -17.87
CA VAL A 292 0.89 10.93 -18.02
C VAL A 292 -0.26 11.69 -17.36
N MET A 293 0.01 12.64 -16.46
CA MET A 293 -1.03 13.50 -15.85
C MET A 293 -1.39 14.72 -16.67
N VAL A 294 -0.51 15.16 -17.58
CA VAL A 294 -0.71 16.38 -18.39
C VAL A 294 -2.08 16.40 -19.11
N PRO A 295 -2.59 15.28 -19.66
CA PRO A 295 -3.95 15.21 -20.22
C PRO A 295 -5.08 15.71 -19.31
N LEU A 296 -4.92 15.65 -17.98
CA LEU A 296 -5.94 16.12 -17.05
C LEU A 296 -6.14 17.65 -17.08
N ILE A 297 -5.13 18.42 -17.51
CA ILE A 297 -5.18 19.90 -17.54
C ILE A 297 -6.32 20.39 -18.44
N TRP A 298 -6.53 19.73 -19.58
CA TRP A 298 -7.55 20.13 -20.54
C TRP A 298 -8.95 19.75 -20.07
N LYS A 299 -9.14 18.51 -19.63
CA LYS A 299 -10.44 18.02 -19.19
C LYS A 299 -10.29 16.80 -18.28
N VAL A 300 -10.97 16.82 -17.14
CA VAL A 300 -11.12 15.64 -16.30
C VAL A 300 -12.39 14.90 -16.68
N ASN A 301 -12.23 13.76 -17.35
CA ASN A 301 -13.30 12.86 -17.73
C ASN A 301 -12.82 11.40 -17.63
N TYR A 302 -13.70 10.45 -17.88
CA TYR A 302 -13.34 9.03 -17.79
C TYR A 302 -12.16 8.64 -18.70
N PHE A 303 -12.09 9.21 -19.91
CA PHE A 303 -11.02 8.90 -20.86
C PHE A 303 -9.66 9.40 -20.38
N THR A 304 -9.56 10.66 -19.94
CA THR A 304 -8.29 11.20 -19.43
C THR A 304 -7.85 10.54 -18.13
N LEU A 305 -8.79 10.15 -17.27
CA LEU A 305 -8.51 9.33 -16.09
C LEU A 305 -8.04 7.92 -16.46
N LEU A 306 -8.63 7.30 -17.48
CA LEU A 306 -8.21 5.98 -17.96
C LEU A 306 -6.79 6.03 -18.56
N LEU A 307 -6.46 7.07 -19.33
CA LEU A 307 -5.09 7.33 -19.80
C LEU A 307 -4.12 7.47 -18.63
N LEU A 308 -4.50 8.24 -17.60
CA LEU A 308 -3.71 8.37 -16.37
C LEU A 308 -3.48 7.00 -15.71
N GLY A 309 -4.53 6.21 -15.56
CA GLY A 309 -4.48 4.89 -14.94
C GLY A 309 -3.58 3.92 -15.71
N ILE A 310 -3.77 3.81 -17.03
CA ILE A 310 -2.99 2.93 -17.91
C ILE A 310 -1.53 3.38 -17.93
N GLY A 311 -1.26 4.67 -18.12
CA GLY A 311 0.11 5.19 -18.13
C GLY A 311 0.79 4.99 -16.77
N THR A 312 0.07 5.18 -15.65
CA THR A 312 0.59 4.85 -14.32
C THR A 312 0.91 3.36 -14.22
N ALA A 313 0.02 2.48 -14.66
CA ALA A 313 0.24 1.03 -14.65
C ALA A 313 1.47 0.60 -15.48
N ILE A 314 1.75 1.28 -16.59
CA ILE A 314 2.93 0.99 -17.44
C ILE A 314 4.23 1.45 -16.78
N PHE A 315 4.25 2.66 -16.22
CA PHE A 315 5.51 3.29 -15.77
C PHE A 315 5.82 3.11 -14.29
N MET A 316 4.83 2.74 -13.46
CA MET A 316 5.04 2.53 -12.02
C MET A 316 6.10 1.46 -11.69
N PRO A 317 6.19 0.31 -12.39
CA PRO A 317 7.23 -0.69 -12.11
C PRO A 317 8.65 -0.14 -12.23
N LEU A 318 8.90 0.76 -13.18
CA LEU A 318 10.21 1.40 -13.39
C LEU A 318 10.62 2.25 -12.18
N TYR A 319 9.65 2.82 -11.46
CA TYR A 319 9.88 3.62 -10.27
C TYR A 319 9.86 2.80 -8.96
N ILE A 320 8.86 1.93 -8.78
CA ILE A 320 8.69 1.15 -7.54
C ILE A 320 9.75 0.09 -7.37
N LEU A 321 10.16 -0.63 -8.42
CA LEU A 321 11.10 -1.73 -8.28
C LEU A 321 12.48 -1.26 -7.77
N PRO A 322 13.10 -0.19 -8.30
CA PRO A 322 14.32 0.38 -7.72
C PRO A 322 14.14 0.80 -6.27
N MET A 323 13.03 1.46 -5.95
CA MET A 323 12.76 2.00 -4.62
C MET A 323 12.59 0.91 -3.56
N VAL A 324 11.81 -0.13 -3.88
CA VAL A 324 11.58 -1.27 -2.98
C VAL A 324 12.85 -2.09 -2.83
N SER A 325 13.53 -2.41 -3.94
CA SER A 325 14.77 -3.19 -3.89
C SER A 325 15.86 -2.48 -3.09
N SER A 326 16.11 -1.18 -3.31
CA SER A 326 17.09 -0.45 -2.51
C SER A 326 16.75 -0.44 -1.02
N GLY A 327 15.47 -0.30 -0.66
CA GLY A 327 15.05 -0.31 0.74
C GLY A 327 15.32 -1.66 1.43
N PHE A 328 15.04 -2.76 0.75
CA PHE A 328 15.29 -4.10 1.29
C PHE A 328 16.77 -4.48 1.26
N ASP A 329 17.50 -4.10 0.21
CA ASP A 329 18.95 -4.32 0.11
C ASP A 329 19.66 -3.71 1.33
N LEU A 330 19.26 -2.50 1.78
CA LEU A 330 19.78 -1.85 2.99
C LEU A 330 19.49 -2.59 4.30
N MET A 331 18.39 -3.34 4.38
CA MET A 331 18.05 -4.14 5.56
C MET A 331 18.84 -5.46 5.61
N GLY A 332 19.58 -5.80 4.55
CA GLY A 332 20.34 -7.04 4.41
C GLY A 332 21.86 -6.85 4.37
N THR A 333 22.39 -5.64 4.56
CA THR A 333 23.83 -5.35 4.38
C THR A 333 24.74 -5.83 5.51
N SER A 334 24.23 -6.01 6.73
CA SER A 334 25.02 -6.44 7.89
C SER A 334 24.20 -7.33 8.82
N ASP A 335 24.88 -8.19 9.59
CA ASP A 335 24.23 -9.04 10.60
C ASP A 335 23.49 -8.20 11.66
N GLU A 336 24.03 -7.04 12.03
CA GLU A 336 23.35 -6.07 12.90
C GLU A 336 22.02 -5.58 12.29
N ASN A 337 21.99 -5.25 11.00
CA ASN A 337 20.77 -4.86 10.31
C ASN A 337 19.76 -6.01 10.22
N VAL A 338 20.24 -7.26 10.16
CA VAL A 338 19.39 -8.46 10.20
C VAL A 338 18.69 -8.60 11.55
N GLU A 339 19.39 -8.39 12.66
CA GLU A 339 18.81 -8.42 14.01
C GLU A 339 17.81 -7.27 14.26
N LYS A 340 18.02 -6.15 13.57
CA LYS A 340 17.21 -4.92 13.68
C LYS A 340 16.17 -4.76 12.56
N ARG A 341 15.87 -5.83 11.82
CA ARG A 341 14.93 -5.78 10.68
C ARG A 341 13.56 -5.20 11.05
N VAL A 342 13.04 -5.50 12.24
CA VAL A 342 11.74 -4.97 12.68
C VAL A 342 11.79 -3.46 12.79
N GLU A 343 12.84 -2.93 13.42
CA GLU A 343 13.09 -1.50 13.59
C GLU A 343 13.28 -0.79 12.25
N LEU A 344 14.01 -1.41 11.31
CA LEU A 344 14.21 -0.86 9.97
C LEU A 344 12.91 -0.86 9.14
N VAL A 345 12.06 -1.88 9.30
CA VAL A 345 10.71 -1.90 8.71
C VAL A 345 9.86 -0.77 9.30
N VAL A 346 9.95 -0.52 10.61
CA VAL A 346 9.29 0.62 11.26
C VAL A 346 9.81 1.95 10.72
N LEU A 347 11.13 2.14 10.60
CA LEU A 347 11.73 3.34 10.01
C LEU A 347 11.22 3.59 8.58
N ARG A 348 11.17 2.54 7.76
CA ARG A 348 10.65 2.61 6.39
C ARG A 348 9.19 3.07 6.37
N GLU A 349 8.33 2.47 7.18
CA GLU A 349 6.90 2.81 7.21
C GLU A 349 6.66 4.22 7.78
N LEU A 350 7.38 4.60 8.84
CA LEU A 350 7.30 5.97 9.40
C LEU A 350 7.72 7.02 8.35
N SER A 351 8.74 6.72 7.54
CA SER A 351 9.17 7.61 6.46
C SER A 351 8.08 7.78 5.40
N LEU A 352 7.43 6.68 4.99
CA LEU A 352 6.28 6.73 4.07
C LEU A 352 5.09 7.49 4.68
N MET A 353 4.78 7.23 5.95
CA MET A 353 3.70 7.88 6.68
C MET A 353 3.89 9.40 6.70
N VAL A 354 5.08 9.89 7.03
CA VAL A 354 5.39 11.34 7.02
C VAL A 354 5.09 11.92 5.64
N GLY A 355 5.53 11.25 4.58
CA GLY A 355 5.21 11.64 3.21
C GLY A 355 3.71 11.70 2.92
N ARG A 356 2.97 10.62 3.24
CA ARG A 356 1.53 10.52 3.01
C ARG A 356 0.77 11.61 3.77
N LEU A 357 1.13 11.87 5.03
CA LEU A 357 0.54 12.95 5.83
C LEU A 357 0.82 14.32 5.22
N LEU A 358 2.06 14.59 4.80
CA LEU A 358 2.39 15.86 4.14
C LEU A 358 1.59 16.05 2.86
N GLY A 359 1.51 15.04 1.99
CA GLY A 359 0.73 15.10 0.75
C GLY A 359 -0.76 15.35 1.02
N THR A 360 -1.35 14.61 1.97
CA THR A 360 -2.77 14.76 2.32
C THR A 360 -3.08 16.09 3.01
N LEU A 361 -2.20 16.59 3.88
CA LEU A 361 -2.36 17.89 4.53
C LEU A 361 -2.25 19.04 3.52
N ILE A 362 -1.29 18.99 2.59
CA ILE A 362 -1.20 19.95 1.48
C ILE A 362 -2.51 19.92 0.68
N PHE A 363 -3.05 18.73 0.40
CA PHE A 363 -4.33 18.60 -0.30
C PHE A 363 -5.50 19.24 0.44
N ILE A 364 -5.62 19.01 1.75
CA ILE A 364 -6.67 19.61 2.57
C ILE A 364 -6.53 21.14 2.62
N ILE A 365 -5.31 21.65 2.83
CA ILE A 365 -5.02 23.08 2.89
C ILE A 365 -5.36 23.77 1.57
N VAL A 366 -4.93 23.21 0.43
CA VAL A 366 -5.23 23.80 -0.88
C VAL A 366 -6.74 23.83 -1.14
N LEU A 367 -7.46 22.76 -0.77
CA LEU A 367 -8.92 22.69 -0.90
C LEU A 367 -9.69 23.60 0.07
N SER A 368 -9.06 24.14 1.12
CA SER A 368 -9.72 25.16 1.95
C SER A 368 -9.78 26.52 1.27
N PHE A 369 -8.94 26.76 0.26
CA PHE A 369 -8.94 28.01 -0.52
C PHE A 369 -9.80 27.94 -1.78
N SER A 370 -9.68 26.86 -2.57
CA SER A 370 -10.49 26.65 -3.78
C SER A 370 -10.77 25.16 -3.96
N LYS A 371 -12.02 24.85 -4.31
CA LYS A 371 -12.48 23.47 -4.59
C LYS A 371 -12.70 23.22 -6.08
N ASP A 372 -12.19 24.12 -6.92
CA ASP A 372 -12.38 24.06 -8.36
C ASP A 372 -11.62 22.87 -8.96
N GLN A 373 -12.17 22.34 -10.06
CA GLN A 373 -11.58 21.20 -10.75
C GLN A 373 -10.14 21.48 -11.24
N SER A 374 -9.85 22.73 -11.63
CA SER A 374 -8.51 23.20 -12.01
C SER A 374 -7.54 23.12 -10.82
N THR A 375 -7.95 23.58 -9.64
CA THR A 375 -7.16 23.53 -8.41
C THR A 375 -6.78 22.10 -8.05
N ILE A 376 -7.73 21.16 -8.11
CA ILE A 376 -7.47 19.73 -7.88
C ILE A 376 -6.46 19.18 -8.89
N THR A 377 -6.60 19.55 -10.16
CA THR A 377 -5.73 19.06 -11.24
C THR A 377 -4.30 19.59 -11.12
N VAL A 378 -4.14 20.89 -10.84
CA VAL A 378 -2.83 21.50 -10.60
C VAL A 378 -2.16 20.88 -9.38
N LEU A 379 -2.91 20.66 -8.31
CA LEU A 379 -2.41 19.99 -7.13
C LEU A 379 -1.94 18.56 -7.43
N MET A 380 -2.70 17.81 -8.22
CA MET A 380 -2.30 16.48 -8.67
C MET A 380 -0.98 16.51 -9.45
N LEU A 381 -0.75 17.51 -10.31
CA LEU A 381 0.52 17.65 -11.03
C LEU A 381 1.69 17.97 -10.11
N VAL A 382 1.48 18.85 -9.12
CA VAL A 382 2.51 19.22 -8.13
C VAL A 382 2.89 18.01 -7.27
N LEU A 383 1.90 17.36 -6.64
CA LEU A 383 2.14 16.17 -5.82
C LEU A 383 2.60 14.98 -6.66
N GLY A 384 2.16 14.92 -7.92
CA GLY A 384 2.52 13.90 -8.90
C GLY A 384 3.99 13.91 -9.30
N ALA A 385 4.69 15.04 -9.11
CA ALA A 385 6.13 15.19 -9.34
C ALA A 385 6.99 14.62 -8.19
N SER A 386 6.40 14.23 -7.05
CA SER A 386 7.14 13.72 -5.90
C SER A 386 8.02 12.48 -6.18
N PRO A 387 7.70 11.56 -7.13
CA PRO A 387 8.61 10.50 -7.53
C PRO A 387 9.97 11.00 -8.05
N ILE A 388 10.02 12.19 -8.64
CA ILE A 388 11.27 12.82 -9.10
C ILE A 388 12.12 13.22 -7.89
N LEU A 389 11.49 13.81 -6.86
CA LEU A 389 12.15 14.12 -5.59
C LEU A 389 12.70 12.85 -4.91
N SER A 390 11.91 11.77 -4.93
CA SER A 390 12.34 10.47 -4.41
C SER A 390 13.62 9.98 -5.11
N TRP A 391 13.65 10.04 -6.46
CA TRP A 391 14.84 9.71 -7.22
C TRP A 391 16.05 10.57 -6.86
N ILE A 392 15.89 11.89 -6.70
CA ILE A 392 16.98 12.80 -6.32
C ILE A 392 17.64 12.36 -5.00
N CYS A 393 16.83 11.93 -4.02
CA CYS A 393 17.30 11.45 -2.73
C CYS A 393 18.05 10.11 -2.84
N VAL A 394 17.48 9.12 -3.56
CA VAL A 394 18.01 7.74 -3.55
C VAL A 394 18.97 7.43 -4.68
N ARG A 395 19.14 8.28 -5.70
CA ARG A 395 20.00 8.01 -6.89
C ARG A 395 21.42 7.60 -6.54
N ARG A 396 21.97 8.06 -5.40
CA ARG A 396 23.32 7.71 -4.94
C ARG A 396 23.40 6.28 -4.39
N LEU A 397 22.30 5.74 -3.86
CA LEU A 397 22.16 4.37 -3.38
C LEU A 397 21.98 3.37 -4.55
N LEU A 398 21.48 3.85 -5.69
CA LEU A 398 21.15 3.01 -6.85
C LEU A 398 22.30 2.78 -7.83
N LYS A 399 23.47 3.39 -7.63
CA LYS A 399 24.62 3.20 -8.53
C LYS A 399 25.29 1.84 -8.27
N PRO A 400 25.50 1.01 -9.31
CA PRO A 400 26.22 -0.26 -9.15
C PRO A 400 27.67 0.04 -8.71
N GLY A 401 28.08 -0.53 -7.56
CA GLY A 401 29.47 -0.46 -7.08
C GLY A 401 29.70 0.00 -5.64
N LYS A 402 28.69 0.52 -4.92
CA LYS A 402 28.85 0.89 -3.49
C LYS A 402 28.30 -0.13 -2.47
N SER A 403 27.42 -1.03 -2.88
CA SER A 403 26.82 -2.03 -1.98
C SER A 403 27.77 -3.14 -1.51
N ALA A 404 29.04 -3.13 -1.94
CA ALA A 404 30.03 -4.18 -1.60
C ALA A 404 31.23 -3.66 -0.78
N ARG A 405 31.24 -2.38 -0.38
CA ARG A 405 32.32 -1.80 0.43
C ARG A 405 31.78 -0.67 1.31
N THR A 406 31.21 -1.02 2.44
CA THR A 406 31.28 -0.27 3.71
C THR A 406 30.91 -1.22 4.82
#